data_AF-A0A022R1F0-F1
#
_entry.id   AF-A0A022R1F0-F1
#
_cell.length_a   1.000
_cell.length_b   1.000
_cell.length_c   1.000
_cell.angle_alpha   90.00
_cell.angle_beta   90.00
_cell.angle_gamma   90.00
#
_symmetry.space_group_name_H-M   'P 1'
#
loop_
_entity.id
_entity.type
_entity.pdbx_description
1 polymer ?
#
loop_
_entity_poly.entity_id
_entity_poly.type
_entity_poly.pdbx_seq_one_letter_code
_entity_poly.pdbx_strand_id
1 'polypeptide(L)'
;MNLPEEIIYKILPNLPVKSLLRFKCVSKQWRSIISSKEFIKEHLKKASTNPNCTHHMITMKFKHRYLQGEQTRSYSLPYLLEGTTAVIDAHIPRRESNRCHLRIWGSCDGIALITSNAEGMIFLLNVATTKSNEIPASNPKERYLGDHIVYGLGYDESTDDYKVVCIDDVTNPKSYTTQIYSCKSLSWKKVENFKKGLVPLDDPGKFVSGKLHWLAEAAAEAAAARVEYGGGGGGDLDIVSIDLAEEKYKIVPKPENFSTSIPYQTMLGDLGGYLSLVSYAPMLDTYVWVMKKYGVRESWTKIWTLSDFADPKTYVRGAMPLFLKSNGDILVTFGPCVDLCNGKNKLHESRAAAIDDLFRAV
;
A
#
# COMPACT_ATOMS: atom_id res chain seq x y z
N MET A 1 -32.43 27.13 4.47
CA MET A 1 -31.44 28.06 3.89
C MET A 1 -31.09 27.54 2.50
N ASN A 2 -31.40 28.31 1.44
CA ASN A 2 -30.98 27.97 0.08
C ASN A 2 -29.67 28.70 -0.20
N LEU A 3 -28.54 28.02 0.02
CA LEU A 3 -27.25 28.50 -0.48
C LEU A 3 -27.21 28.27 -2.01
N PRO A 4 -26.68 29.21 -2.80
CA PRO A 4 -26.46 28.98 -4.22
C PRO A 4 -25.57 27.76 -4.46
N GLU A 5 -25.83 27.02 -5.53
CA GLU A 5 -25.09 25.81 -5.88
C GLU A 5 -23.58 26.05 -6.01
N GLU A 6 -23.18 27.18 -6.60
CA GLU A 6 -21.77 27.61 -6.68
C GLU A 6 -21.07 27.71 -5.32
N ILE A 7 -21.80 28.15 -4.29
CA ILE A 7 -21.25 28.26 -2.92
C ILE A 7 -21.10 26.86 -2.30
N ILE A 8 -22.07 25.98 -2.55
CA ILE A 8 -22.01 24.58 -2.10
C ILE A 8 -20.80 23.87 -2.71
N TYR A 9 -20.55 24.05 -4.02
CA TYR A 9 -19.38 23.52 -4.72
C TYR A 9 -18.05 24.12 -4.23
N LYS A 10 -18.04 25.32 -3.64
CA LYS A 10 -16.83 25.88 -2.99
C LYS A 10 -16.60 25.34 -1.58
N ILE A 11 -17.67 25.03 -0.85
CA ILE A 11 -17.57 24.59 0.55
C ILE A 11 -17.28 23.09 0.63
N LEU A 12 -18.12 22.26 -0.01
CA LEU A 12 -18.11 20.81 0.19
C LEU A 12 -16.75 20.15 -0.13
N PRO A 13 -16.01 20.51 -1.20
CA PRO A 13 -14.73 19.87 -1.48
C PRO A 13 -13.64 20.12 -0.44
N ASN A 14 -13.83 21.08 0.48
CA ASN A 14 -12.88 21.34 1.57
C ASN A 14 -13.17 20.52 2.83
N LEU A 15 -14.23 19.71 2.85
CA LEU A 15 -14.68 19.03 4.06
C LEU A 15 -14.17 17.58 4.14
N PRO A 16 -13.85 17.09 5.36
CA PRO A 16 -13.55 15.68 5.65
C PRO A 16 -14.63 14.72 5.11
N VAL A 17 -14.23 13.52 4.64
CA VAL A 17 -15.20 12.54 4.11
C VAL A 17 -16.28 12.21 5.14
N LYS A 18 -15.94 12.06 6.42
CA LYS A 18 -16.91 11.86 7.51
C LYS A 18 -17.99 12.95 7.55
N SER A 19 -17.59 14.22 7.42
CA SER A 19 -18.53 15.35 7.39
C SER A 19 -19.39 15.31 6.15
N LEU A 20 -18.80 15.03 4.99
CA LEU A 20 -19.53 14.85 3.74
C LEU A 20 -20.57 13.72 3.81
N LEU A 21 -20.23 12.58 4.41
CA LEU A 21 -21.17 11.47 4.60
C LEU A 21 -22.35 11.87 5.48
N ARG A 22 -22.13 12.61 6.57
CA ARG A 22 -23.22 13.17 7.41
C ARG A 22 -24.07 14.17 6.62
N PHE A 23 -23.43 14.98 5.79
CA PHE A 23 -24.06 16.04 5.00
C PHE A 23 -24.95 15.52 3.87
N LYS A 24 -24.81 14.25 3.47
CA LYS A 24 -25.80 13.57 2.60
C LYS A 24 -27.21 13.52 3.20
N CYS A 25 -27.36 13.69 4.52
CA CYS A 25 -28.66 13.69 5.19
C CYS A 25 -29.30 15.09 5.28
N VAL A 26 -28.58 16.16 4.91
CA VAL A 26 -29.07 17.55 5.06
C VAL A 26 -30.13 17.90 4.02
N SER A 27 -29.93 17.51 2.75
CA SER A 27 -30.90 17.74 1.68
C SER A 27 -30.69 16.78 0.50
N LYS A 28 -31.72 16.64 -0.35
CA LYS A 28 -31.61 15.87 -1.60
C LYS A 28 -30.54 16.44 -2.54
N GLN A 29 -30.42 17.77 -2.62
CA GLN A 29 -29.41 18.44 -3.45
C GLN A 29 -28.00 18.11 -2.96
N TRP A 30 -27.73 18.24 -1.66
CA TRP A 30 -26.42 17.94 -1.08
C TRP A 30 -26.06 16.46 -1.25
N ARG A 31 -27.03 15.56 -1.03
CA ARG A 31 -26.84 14.14 -1.30
C ARG A 31 -26.45 13.87 -2.76
N SER A 32 -27.10 14.55 -3.71
CA SER A 32 -26.83 14.43 -5.14
C SER A 32 -25.41 14.87 -5.47
N ILE A 33 -25.01 16.08 -5.03
CA ILE A 33 -23.68 16.63 -5.26
C ILE A 33 -22.60 15.73 -4.65
N ILE A 34 -22.72 15.38 -3.37
CA ILE A 34 -21.69 14.59 -2.65
C ILE A 34 -21.57 13.16 -3.21
N SER A 35 -22.61 12.66 -3.89
CA SER A 35 -22.60 11.32 -4.48
C SER A 35 -22.25 11.31 -5.97
N SER A 36 -22.04 12.48 -6.59
CA SER A 36 -21.68 12.55 -8.00
C SER A 36 -20.22 12.12 -8.21
N LYS A 37 -19.94 11.55 -9.38
CA LYS A 37 -18.58 11.10 -9.73
C LYS A 37 -17.62 12.28 -9.83
N GLU A 38 -18.10 13.39 -10.37
CA GLU A 38 -17.34 14.61 -10.58
C GLU A 38 -16.86 15.17 -9.24
N PHE A 39 -17.77 15.25 -8.26
CA PHE A 39 -17.45 15.71 -6.92
C PHE A 39 -16.43 14.79 -6.24
N ILE A 40 -16.64 13.47 -6.32
CA ILE A 40 -15.71 12.49 -5.71
C ILE A 40 -14.31 12.62 -6.32
N LYS A 41 -14.20 12.73 -7.66
CA LYS A 41 -12.91 12.90 -8.34
C LYS A 41 -12.22 14.21 -7.97
N GLU A 42 -12.96 15.32 -7.97
CA GLU A 42 -12.41 16.62 -7.60
C GLU A 42 -11.91 16.62 -6.14
N HIS A 43 -12.71 16.02 -5.26
CA HIS A 43 -12.40 15.90 -3.84
C HIS A 43 -11.17 15.02 -3.58
N LEU A 44 -11.04 13.87 -4.26
CA LEU A 44 -9.84 13.00 -4.21
C LEU A 44 -8.59 13.69 -4.79
N LYS A 45 -8.73 14.36 -5.94
CA LYS A 45 -7.63 15.13 -6.57
C LYS A 45 -7.15 16.25 -5.65
N LYS A 46 -8.08 16.92 -4.97
CA LYS A 46 -7.74 17.96 -3.99
C LYS A 46 -7.04 17.37 -2.76
N ALA A 47 -7.46 16.19 -2.30
CA ALA A 47 -6.81 15.50 -1.19
C ALA A 47 -5.36 15.07 -1.52
N SER A 48 -5.11 14.56 -2.73
CA SER A 48 -3.77 14.14 -3.16
C SER A 48 -2.80 15.31 -3.42
N THR A 49 -3.33 16.50 -3.72
CA THR A 49 -2.52 17.70 -4.02
C THR A 49 -2.36 18.64 -2.83
N ASN A 50 -3.12 18.47 -1.75
CA ASN A 50 -3.08 19.37 -0.59
C ASN A 50 -2.01 18.93 0.42
N PRO A 51 -0.95 19.72 0.61
CA PRO A 51 0.14 19.39 1.55
C PRO A 51 -0.28 19.38 3.02
N ASN A 52 -1.39 20.07 3.36
CA ASN A 52 -1.91 20.18 4.71
C ASN A 52 -2.99 19.11 5.01
N CYS A 53 -3.30 18.24 4.05
CA CYS A 53 -4.27 17.16 4.29
C CYS A 53 -3.71 16.14 5.30
N THR A 54 -4.52 15.84 6.31
CA THR A 54 -4.24 14.77 7.26
C THR A 54 -4.35 13.43 6.54
N HIS A 55 -3.22 12.75 6.42
CA HIS A 55 -3.16 11.40 5.90
C HIS A 55 -3.54 10.42 7.00
N HIS A 56 -4.41 9.46 6.69
CA HIS A 56 -4.82 8.42 7.65
C HIS A 56 -3.94 7.22 7.44
N MET A 57 -3.61 6.53 8.50
CA MET A 57 -2.90 5.26 8.40
C MET A 57 -3.87 4.16 8.77
N ILE A 58 -3.98 3.14 7.92
CA ILE A 58 -4.50 1.86 8.38
C ILE A 58 -3.33 1.08 8.92
N THR A 59 -3.35 0.86 10.22
CA THR A 59 -2.46 -0.10 10.85
C THR A 59 -3.24 -1.37 11.13
N MET A 60 -2.80 -2.48 10.55
CA MET A 60 -3.30 -3.80 10.92
C MET A 60 -2.26 -4.53 11.77
N LYS A 61 -2.70 -4.98 12.93
CA LYS A 61 -1.91 -5.86 13.80
C LYS A 61 -2.30 -7.30 13.56
N PHE A 62 -1.30 -8.16 13.39
CA PHE A 62 -1.50 -9.61 13.36
C PHE A 62 -0.68 -10.27 14.45
N LYS A 63 -1.32 -11.18 15.19
CA LYS A 63 -0.62 -12.15 16.03
C LYS A 63 -0.22 -13.32 15.13
N HIS A 64 1.07 -13.44 14.85
CA HIS A 64 1.59 -14.62 14.17
C HIS A 64 1.73 -15.75 15.18
N ARG A 65 1.11 -16.92 14.93
CA ARG A 65 1.08 -18.01 15.94
C ARG A 65 2.42 -18.73 16.11
N TYR A 66 3.33 -18.60 15.13
CA TYR A 66 4.61 -19.34 15.10
C TYR A 66 5.84 -18.50 15.46
N LEU A 67 5.70 -17.18 15.53
CA LEU A 67 6.75 -16.29 16.01
C LEU A 67 6.21 -15.69 17.30
N GLN A 68 6.91 -15.84 18.42
CA GLN A 68 6.53 -15.09 19.63
C GLN A 68 6.71 -13.58 19.32
N GLY A 69 5.62 -12.89 18.97
CA GLY A 69 5.63 -11.45 18.67
C GLY A 69 4.40 -11.00 17.89
N GLU A 70 3.90 -9.80 18.22
CA GLU A 70 2.92 -9.10 17.39
C GLU A 70 3.65 -8.46 16.19
N GLN A 71 3.22 -8.77 14.97
CA GLN A 71 3.69 -8.09 13.78
C GLN A 71 2.68 -7.02 13.39
N THR A 72 3.13 -5.78 13.31
CA THR A 72 2.31 -4.63 12.92
C THR A 72 2.69 -4.24 11.50
N ARG A 73 1.73 -4.29 10.56
CA ARG A 73 1.90 -3.71 9.21
C ARG A 73 1.02 -2.49 9.08
N SER A 74 1.64 -1.36 8.76
CA SER A 74 0.95 -0.08 8.54
C SER A 74 0.87 0.23 7.05
N TYR A 75 -0.19 0.90 6.64
CA TYR A 75 -0.41 1.36 5.28
C TYR A 75 -0.93 2.78 5.34
N SER A 76 -0.36 3.67 4.53
CA SER A 76 -0.84 5.04 4.39
C SER A 76 -2.06 5.06 3.47
N LEU A 77 -3.15 5.62 3.96
CA LEU A 77 -4.29 6.05 3.18
C LEU A 77 -4.26 7.56 2.99
N PRO A 78 -4.31 8.05 1.75
CA PRO A 78 -4.73 9.40 1.51
C PRO A 78 -6.17 9.56 2.03
N TYR A 79 -6.33 10.41 3.06
CA TYR A 79 -7.58 11.08 3.43
C TYR A 79 -8.82 10.22 3.69
N LEU A 80 -9.23 9.97 4.94
CA LEU A 80 -10.62 9.52 5.19
C LEU A 80 -11.28 9.98 6.51
N LEU A 81 -10.54 10.26 7.59
CA LEU A 81 -11.15 10.48 8.92
C LEU A 81 -10.64 11.80 9.56
N GLU A 82 -11.22 12.30 10.64
CA GLU A 82 -10.53 13.29 11.49
C GLU A 82 -9.85 12.54 12.64
N GLY A 83 -8.76 13.13 13.14
CA GLY A 83 -7.94 12.76 14.29
C GLY A 83 -8.22 11.46 15.06
N THR A 84 -7.12 10.77 15.38
CA THR A 84 -6.97 9.48 16.07
C THR A 84 -6.95 8.27 15.15
N THR A 85 -6.11 7.31 15.53
CA THR A 85 -6.08 5.94 15.01
C THR A 85 -7.49 5.39 15.06
N ALA A 86 -8.15 5.33 13.91
CA ALA A 86 -9.48 4.72 13.83
C ALA A 86 -9.29 3.21 13.74
N VAL A 87 -9.73 2.50 14.78
CA VAL A 87 -9.98 1.06 14.65
C VAL A 87 -11.19 0.92 13.73
N ILE A 88 -10.94 0.45 12.51
CA ILE A 88 -12.02 0.15 11.58
C ILE A 88 -12.51 -1.24 11.93
N ASP A 89 -13.65 -1.32 12.62
CA ASP A 89 -14.39 -2.56 12.75
C ASP A 89 -15.11 -2.84 11.42
N ALA A 90 -14.34 -3.35 10.44
CA ALA A 90 -14.90 -3.82 9.19
C ALA A 90 -15.48 -5.21 9.43
N HIS A 91 -16.78 -5.38 9.17
CA HIS A 91 -17.41 -6.68 9.16
C HIS A 91 -16.95 -7.45 7.91
N ILE A 92 -15.75 -8.03 7.98
CA ILE A 92 -15.29 -9.01 7.01
C ILE A 92 -15.96 -10.33 7.41
N PRO A 93 -16.78 -10.95 6.55
CA PRO A 93 -17.46 -12.20 6.86
C PRO A 93 -16.45 -13.23 7.38
N ARG A 94 -16.47 -13.50 8.69
CA ARG A 94 -15.65 -14.54 9.28
C ARG A 94 -16.41 -15.85 9.12
N ARG A 95 -15.94 -16.73 8.23
CA ARG A 95 -16.26 -18.15 8.37
C ARG A 95 -15.58 -18.66 9.63
N GLU A 96 -16.23 -19.55 10.37
CA GLU A 96 -15.95 -20.03 11.75
C GLU A 96 -14.55 -20.64 12.00
N SER A 97 -13.59 -20.48 11.09
CA SER A 97 -12.23 -20.99 11.24
C SER A 97 -11.38 -20.09 12.14
N ASN A 98 -10.78 -20.70 13.17
CA ASN A 98 -9.85 -20.07 14.11
C ASN A 98 -8.47 -19.70 13.51
N ARG A 99 -8.35 -19.53 12.18
CA ARG A 99 -7.07 -19.32 11.45
C ARG A 99 -7.15 -18.25 10.34
N CYS A 100 -8.06 -17.28 10.46
CA CYS A 100 -8.17 -16.16 9.52
C CYS A 100 -7.05 -15.13 9.75
N HIS A 101 -6.07 -15.11 8.85
CA HIS A 101 -5.07 -14.05 8.69
C HIS A 101 -5.47 -13.16 7.51
N LEU A 102 -5.71 -11.89 7.80
CA LEU A 102 -5.93 -10.89 6.77
C LEU A 102 -4.60 -10.31 6.31
N ARG A 103 -4.55 -9.78 5.09
CA ARG A 103 -3.40 -9.04 4.56
C ARG A 103 -3.91 -7.90 3.69
N ILE A 104 -3.40 -6.69 3.92
CA ILE A 104 -3.63 -5.56 3.01
C ILE A 104 -2.55 -5.60 1.94
N TRP A 105 -2.97 -5.44 0.69
CA TRP A 105 -2.10 -5.41 -0.49
C TRP A 105 -1.94 -4.01 -1.08
N GLY A 106 -2.50 -3.01 -0.43
CA GLY A 106 -2.40 -1.61 -0.83
C GLY A 106 -3.75 -0.93 -0.79
N SER A 107 -3.74 0.32 -1.22
CA SER A 107 -4.91 1.18 -1.22
C SER A 107 -4.84 2.20 -2.34
N CYS A 108 -6.00 2.57 -2.85
CA CYS A 108 -6.17 3.62 -3.85
C CYS A 108 -7.43 4.41 -3.49
N ASP A 109 -7.33 5.73 -3.37
CA ASP A 109 -8.49 6.63 -3.17
C ASP A 109 -9.43 6.24 -2.02
N GLY A 110 -8.86 5.79 -0.90
CA GLY A 110 -9.63 5.36 0.27
C GLY A 110 -10.28 3.97 0.16
N ILE A 111 -9.98 3.23 -0.92
CA ILE A 111 -10.31 1.80 -1.08
C ILE A 111 -9.06 1.00 -0.71
N ALA A 112 -9.20 0.02 0.18
CA ALA A 112 -8.14 -0.91 0.57
C ALA A 112 -8.40 -2.30 0.00
N LEU A 113 -7.36 -2.93 -0.55
CA LEU A 113 -7.40 -4.32 -0.99
C LEU A 113 -6.96 -5.24 0.14
N ILE A 114 -7.83 -6.15 0.55
CA ILE A 114 -7.61 -7.07 1.67
C ILE A 114 -7.81 -8.51 1.18
N THR A 115 -6.89 -9.40 1.51
CA THR A 115 -7.08 -10.84 1.29
C THR A 115 -7.16 -11.58 2.62
N SER A 116 -7.91 -12.67 2.64
CA SER A 116 -7.90 -13.65 3.73
C SER A 116 -7.25 -14.94 3.27
N ASN A 117 -6.42 -15.53 4.14
CA ASN A 117 -5.91 -16.89 3.93
C ASN A 117 -7.00 -17.96 4.06
N ALA A 118 -8.15 -17.64 4.67
CA ALA A 118 -9.31 -18.53 4.68
C ALA A 118 -9.90 -18.55 3.27
N GLU A 119 -9.74 -19.69 2.58
CA GLU A 119 -10.34 -19.97 1.26
C GLU A 119 -9.97 -19.00 0.14
N GLY A 120 -8.97 -18.13 0.34
CA GLY A 120 -8.46 -17.27 -0.69
C GLY A 120 -9.36 -16.08 -1.04
N MET A 121 -10.19 -15.63 -0.11
CA MET A 121 -11.11 -14.51 -0.27
C MET A 121 -10.37 -13.19 -0.50
N ILE A 122 -10.95 -12.34 -1.34
CA ILE A 122 -10.42 -11.04 -1.72
C ILE A 122 -11.52 -9.99 -1.52
N PHE A 123 -11.20 -8.91 -0.80
CA PHE A 123 -12.14 -7.85 -0.45
C PHE A 123 -11.60 -6.48 -0.86
N LEU A 124 -12.50 -5.63 -1.35
CA LEU A 124 -12.29 -4.20 -1.50
C LEU A 124 -13.06 -3.48 -0.39
N LEU A 125 -12.33 -2.88 0.55
CA LEU A 125 -12.90 -2.12 1.66
C LEU A 125 -12.90 -0.64 1.33
N ASN A 126 -14.08 -0.02 1.24
CA ASN A 126 -14.19 1.42 1.29
C ASN A 126 -14.06 1.86 2.74
N VAL A 127 -12.92 2.45 3.08
CA VAL A 127 -12.57 2.72 4.47
C VAL A 127 -13.40 3.85 5.07
N ALA A 128 -13.94 4.75 4.24
CA ALA A 128 -14.75 5.88 4.69
C ALA A 128 -16.12 5.43 5.20
N THR A 129 -16.68 4.45 4.48
CA THR A 129 -18.03 3.94 4.69
C THR A 129 -18.05 2.61 5.43
N THR A 130 -16.87 2.04 5.69
CA THR A 130 -16.63 0.70 6.27
C THR A 130 -17.29 -0.45 5.51
N LYS A 131 -17.76 -0.20 4.28
CA LYS A 131 -18.37 -1.21 3.41
C LYS A 131 -17.30 -2.00 2.68
N SER A 132 -17.38 -3.32 2.77
CA SER A 132 -16.55 -4.25 2.00
C SER A 132 -17.37 -4.88 0.88
N ASN A 133 -16.72 -5.09 -0.25
CA ASN A 133 -17.21 -5.91 -1.35
C ASN A 133 -16.25 -7.07 -1.56
N GLU A 134 -16.75 -8.30 -1.53
CA GLU A 134 -15.98 -9.47 -1.92
C GLU A 134 -15.91 -9.53 -3.45
N ILE A 135 -14.72 -9.82 -3.98
CA ILE A 135 -14.51 -10.06 -5.41
C ILE A 135 -14.17 -11.54 -5.64
N PRO A 136 -14.53 -12.12 -6.80
CA PRO A 136 -14.23 -13.52 -7.08
C PRO A 136 -12.71 -13.78 -7.02
N ALA A 137 -12.32 -14.99 -6.62
CA ALA A 137 -10.93 -15.43 -6.70
C ALA A 137 -10.46 -15.45 -8.17
N SER A 138 -9.21 -15.06 -8.43
CA SER A 138 -8.59 -15.09 -9.77
C SER A 138 -8.45 -16.51 -10.32
N ASN A 139 -8.31 -17.50 -9.44
CA ASN A 139 -8.25 -18.92 -9.81
C ASN A 139 -9.02 -19.75 -8.76
N PRO A 140 -10.17 -20.36 -9.13
CA PRO A 140 -10.99 -21.15 -8.21
C PRO A 140 -10.49 -22.60 -7.99
N LYS A 141 -9.38 -23.02 -8.62
CA LYS A 141 -8.81 -24.36 -8.38
C LYS A 141 -8.15 -24.45 -7.00
N GLU A 142 -8.14 -25.67 -6.44
CA GLU A 142 -7.53 -25.99 -5.15
C GLU A 142 -6.09 -25.44 -5.08
N ARG A 143 -5.88 -24.49 -4.16
CA ARG A 143 -4.58 -23.86 -3.91
C ARG A 143 -3.71 -24.81 -3.10
N TYR A 144 -2.42 -24.88 -3.43
CA TYR A 144 -1.49 -25.72 -2.70
C TYR A 144 -0.76 -24.91 -1.61
N LEU A 145 -0.32 -25.62 -0.56
CA LEU A 145 0.60 -25.07 0.42
C LEU A 145 1.91 -24.67 -0.30
N GLY A 146 2.17 -23.37 -0.43
CA GLY A 146 3.38 -22.84 -1.04
C GLY A 146 3.19 -21.96 -2.28
N ASP A 147 1.94 -21.74 -2.73
CA ASP A 147 1.64 -20.85 -3.86
C ASP A 147 2.08 -19.41 -3.54
N HIS A 148 2.84 -18.80 -4.45
CA HIS A 148 3.32 -17.42 -4.32
C HIS A 148 2.41 -16.51 -5.15
N ILE A 149 1.59 -15.72 -4.45
CA ILE A 149 0.63 -14.82 -5.07
C ILE A 149 0.84 -13.42 -4.53
N VAL A 150 0.97 -12.45 -5.44
CA VAL A 150 1.06 -11.04 -5.08
C VAL A 150 -0.02 -10.23 -5.74
N TYR A 151 -0.50 -9.21 -5.02
CA TYR A 151 -1.56 -8.34 -5.49
C TYR A 151 -1.16 -6.87 -5.48
N GLY A 152 -1.88 -6.08 -6.26
CA GLY A 152 -1.85 -4.62 -6.21
C GLY A 152 -3.20 -4.03 -6.59
N LEU A 153 -3.53 -2.88 -6.02
CA LEU A 153 -4.74 -2.11 -6.31
C LEU A 153 -4.34 -0.75 -6.87
N GLY A 154 -4.95 -0.35 -7.98
CA GLY A 154 -4.76 0.98 -8.54
C GLY A 154 -5.97 1.46 -9.33
N TYR A 155 -5.92 2.72 -9.75
CA TYR A 155 -6.97 3.37 -10.53
C TYR A 155 -6.50 3.63 -11.97
N ASP A 156 -7.30 3.20 -12.93
CA ASP A 156 -7.10 3.50 -14.35
C ASP A 156 -7.95 4.72 -14.73
N GLU A 157 -7.28 5.88 -14.81
CA GLU A 157 -7.90 7.14 -15.20
C GLU A 157 -8.53 7.08 -16.60
N SER A 158 -7.97 6.28 -17.52
CA SER A 158 -8.42 6.22 -18.92
C SER A 158 -9.78 5.55 -19.07
N THR A 159 -10.10 4.60 -18.20
CA THR A 159 -11.36 3.84 -18.23
C THR A 159 -12.31 4.18 -17.09
N ASP A 160 -11.90 5.07 -16.17
CA ASP A 160 -12.61 5.40 -14.93
C ASP A 160 -12.91 4.15 -14.09
N ASP A 161 -11.87 3.37 -13.79
CA ASP A 161 -12.03 2.06 -13.17
C ASP A 161 -10.95 1.75 -12.13
N TYR A 162 -11.36 1.08 -11.05
CA TYR A 162 -10.41 0.50 -10.11
C TYR A 162 -10.07 -0.90 -10.55
N LYS A 163 -8.77 -1.19 -10.60
CA LYS A 163 -8.25 -2.48 -11.08
C LYS A 163 -7.45 -3.17 -9.99
N VAL A 164 -7.70 -4.46 -9.80
CA VAL A 164 -6.88 -5.33 -8.96
C VAL A 164 -6.02 -6.20 -9.85
N VAL A 165 -4.70 -6.09 -9.70
CA VAL A 165 -3.75 -6.99 -10.37
C VAL A 165 -3.44 -8.14 -9.43
N CYS A 166 -3.54 -9.37 -9.95
CA CYS A 166 -3.13 -10.60 -9.30
C CYS A 166 -2.01 -11.23 -10.14
N ILE A 167 -0.87 -11.51 -9.51
CA ILE A 167 0.24 -12.24 -10.11
C ILE A 167 0.36 -13.55 -9.35
N ASP A 168 0.10 -14.66 -10.04
CA ASP A 168 -0.10 -15.98 -9.45
C ASP A 168 0.84 -17.00 -10.10
N ASP A 169 1.54 -17.77 -9.26
CA ASP A 169 2.41 -18.88 -9.65
C ASP A 169 1.60 -20.14 -9.91
N VAL A 170 1.05 -20.25 -11.11
CA VAL A 170 0.08 -21.31 -11.47
C VAL A 170 0.71 -22.55 -12.13
N THR A 171 2.04 -22.61 -12.31
CA THR A 171 2.69 -23.74 -13.01
C THR A 171 3.95 -24.25 -12.31
N ASN A 172 4.28 -25.52 -12.57
CA ASN A 172 5.59 -26.10 -12.31
C ASN A 172 6.23 -26.51 -13.65
N PRO A 173 7.37 -25.93 -14.08
CA PRO A 173 8.18 -24.92 -13.39
C PRO A 173 7.45 -23.57 -13.28
N LYS A 174 7.85 -22.76 -12.28
CA LYS A 174 7.20 -21.50 -11.91
C LYS A 174 7.02 -20.57 -13.12
N SER A 175 5.77 -20.23 -13.42
CA SER A 175 5.40 -19.18 -14.37
C SER A 175 4.34 -18.31 -13.73
N TYR A 176 4.68 -17.04 -13.57
CA TYR A 176 3.82 -16.05 -12.96
C TYR A 176 2.80 -15.54 -13.99
N THR A 177 1.57 -16.01 -13.90
CA THR A 177 0.47 -15.48 -14.72
C THR A 177 -0.08 -14.23 -14.09
N THR A 178 -0.53 -13.31 -14.94
CA THR A 178 -1.13 -12.05 -14.48
C THR A 178 -2.57 -11.99 -14.92
N GLN A 179 -3.44 -11.64 -13.97
CA GLN A 179 -4.82 -11.31 -14.22
C GLN A 179 -5.15 -9.96 -13.63
N ILE A 180 -6.05 -9.24 -14.29
CA ILE A 180 -6.57 -7.95 -13.83
C ILE A 180 -8.07 -8.07 -13.65
N TYR A 181 -8.55 -7.77 -12.44
CA TYR A 181 -9.96 -7.61 -12.15
C TYR A 181 -10.37 -6.17 -12.39
N SER A 182 -11.41 -5.96 -13.18
CA SER A 182 -12.04 -4.65 -13.37
C SER A 182 -13.25 -4.53 -12.44
N CYS A 183 -13.29 -3.48 -11.62
CA CYS A 183 -14.45 -3.21 -10.76
C CYS A 183 -15.67 -2.75 -11.57
N LYS A 184 -15.45 -2.23 -12.78
CA LYS A 184 -16.51 -1.81 -13.69
C LYS A 184 -17.15 -2.97 -14.44
N SER A 185 -16.36 -3.92 -14.96
CA SER A 185 -16.90 -5.11 -15.63
C SER A 185 -17.18 -6.27 -14.67
N LEU A 186 -16.73 -6.16 -13.42
CA LEU A 186 -16.86 -7.17 -12.36
C LEU A 186 -16.27 -8.53 -12.75
N SER A 187 -15.21 -8.53 -13.56
CA SER A 187 -14.62 -9.74 -14.12
C SER A 187 -13.10 -9.69 -14.17
N TRP A 188 -12.49 -10.87 -14.11
CA TRP A 188 -11.07 -11.07 -14.32
C TRP A 188 -10.76 -11.20 -15.81
N LYS A 189 -9.66 -10.58 -16.23
CA LYS A 189 -9.08 -10.70 -17.57
C LYS A 189 -7.63 -11.12 -17.44
N LYS A 190 -7.22 -12.14 -18.21
CA LYS A 190 -5.81 -12.50 -18.34
C LYS A 190 -5.10 -11.48 -19.23
N VAL A 191 -3.91 -11.05 -18.81
CA VAL A 191 -3.06 -10.12 -19.56
C VAL A 191 -1.71 -10.76 -19.85
N GLU A 192 -0.76 -9.96 -20.35
CA GLU A 192 0.64 -10.40 -20.47
C GLU A 192 1.12 -10.99 -19.13
N ASN A 193 1.83 -12.11 -19.17
CA ASN A 193 2.36 -12.72 -17.95
C ASN A 193 3.48 -11.85 -17.36
N PHE A 194 3.77 -12.04 -16.08
CA PHE A 194 4.91 -11.38 -15.44
C PHE A 194 6.21 -11.77 -16.15
N LYS A 195 7.18 -10.84 -16.15
CA LYS A 195 8.37 -10.95 -16.98
C LYS A 195 9.13 -12.27 -16.73
N LYS A 196 9.33 -13.04 -17.80
CA LYS A 196 10.02 -14.34 -17.75
C LYS A 196 11.43 -14.19 -17.18
N GLY A 197 11.80 -15.09 -16.27
CA GLY A 197 13.11 -15.10 -15.61
C GLY A 197 13.19 -14.24 -14.35
N LEU A 198 12.12 -13.50 -14.01
CA LEU A 198 11.98 -12.77 -12.76
C LEU A 198 10.93 -13.41 -11.85
N VAL A 199 11.17 -13.26 -10.55
CA VAL A 199 10.30 -13.71 -9.46
C VAL A 199 9.89 -12.48 -8.66
N PRO A 200 8.60 -12.11 -8.60
CA PRO A 200 8.19 -10.99 -7.76
C PRO A 200 8.48 -11.31 -6.28
N LEU A 201 8.88 -10.32 -5.50
CA LEU A 201 8.98 -10.47 -4.05
C LEU A 201 7.57 -10.56 -3.44
N ASP A 202 7.43 -11.19 -2.27
CA ASP A 202 6.17 -11.29 -1.53
C ASP A 202 5.78 -9.95 -0.86
N ASP A 203 5.64 -8.90 -1.66
CA ASP A 203 5.29 -7.55 -1.23
C ASP A 203 4.07 -6.98 -1.98
N PRO A 204 3.29 -6.11 -1.31
CA PRO A 204 2.24 -5.32 -1.93
C PRO A 204 2.68 -4.50 -3.13
N GLY A 205 1.94 -4.58 -4.24
CA GLY A 205 2.15 -3.74 -5.40
C GLY A 205 1.92 -2.26 -5.08
N LYS A 206 2.84 -1.38 -5.48
CA LYS A 206 2.76 0.06 -5.19
C LYS A 206 2.20 0.83 -6.37
N PHE A 207 1.09 1.52 -6.17
CA PHE A 207 0.43 2.29 -7.20
C PHE A 207 0.97 3.72 -7.25
N VAL A 208 1.64 4.06 -8.33
CA VAL A 208 2.24 5.39 -8.56
C VAL A 208 2.11 5.74 -10.04
N SER A 209 1.72 6.97 -10.37
CA SER A 209 1.67 7.46 -11.75
C SER A 209 0.93 6.55 -12.74
N GLY A 210 -0.23 6.02 -12.33
CA GLY A 210 -1.08 5.14 -13.15
C GLY A 210 -0.56 3.71 -13.31
N LYS A 211 0.47 3.31 -12.57
CA LYS A 211 1.16 2.03 -12.72
C LYS A 211 1.32 1.33 -11.38
N LEU A 212 1.25 0.01 -11.38
CA LEU A 212 1.60 -0.80 -10.20
C LEU A 212 3.03 -1.32 -10.31
N HIS A 213 3.75 -1.35 -9.20
CA HIS A 213 5.17 -1.68 -9.14
C HIS A 213 5.45 -2.77 -8.10
N TRP A 214 6.34 -3.70 -8.47
CA TRP A 214 6.88 -4.73 -7.58
C TRP A 214 8.40 -4.79 -7.71
N LEU A 215 9.04 -5.19 -6.63
CA LEU A 215 10.42 -5.68 -6.70
C LEU A 215 10.40 -7.12 -7.20
N ALA A 216 11.39 -7.46 -7.99
CA ALA A 216 11.58 -8.83 -8.45
C ALA A 216 13.07 -9.20 -8.44
N GLU A 217 13.35 -10.45 -8.12
CA GLU A 217 14.69 -11.04 -8.19
C GLU A 217 14.80 -11.98 -9.39
N ALA A 218 16.03 -12.25 -9.85
CA ALA A 218 16.22 -13.23 -10.91
C ALA A 218 15.86 -14.64 -10.42
N ALA A 219 15.16 -15.42 -11.25
CA ALA A 219 14.69 -16.76 -10.89
C ALA A 219 15.85 -17.72 -10.54
N ALA A 220 17.02 -17.56 -11.17
CA ALA A 220 18.21 -18.34 -10.87
C ALA A 220 18.75 -18.03 -9.46
N GLU A 221 18.77 -16.75 -9.08
CA GLU A 221 19.22 -16.28 -7.77
C GLU A 221 18.24 -16.72 -6.68
N ALA A 222 16.93 -16.60 -6.94
CA ALA A 222 15.87 -17.09 -6.05
C ALA A 222 15.98 -18.59 -5.77
N ALA A 223 16.35 -19.38 -6.80
CA ALA A 223 16.55 -20.82 -6.67
C ALA A 223 17.80 -21.15 -5.85
N ALA A 224 18.94 -20.50 -6.13
CA ALA A 224 20.20 -20.71 -5.40
C ALA A 224 20.06 -20.36 -3.90
N ALA A 225 19.40 -19.24 -3.60
CA ALA A 225 19.14 -18.78 -2.25
C ALA A 225 18.31 -19.73 -1.37
N ARG A 226 17.37 -20.47 -1.96
CA ARG A 226 16.59 -21.48 -1.23
C ARG A 226 17.46 -22.66 -0.82
N VAL A 227 18.49 -22.97 -1.62
CA VAL A 227 19.42 -24.08 -1.38
C VAL A 227 20.48 -23.69 -0.34
N GLU A 228 21.05 -22.49 -0.43
CA GLU A 228 22.16 -22.08 0.42
C GLU A 228 21.76 -21.54 1.80
N TYR A 229 20.66 -20.77 1.89
CA TYR A 229 20.31 -20.02 3.11
C TYR A 229 18.95 -20.39 3.73
N GLY A 230 18.30 -21.45 3.22
CA GLY A 230 16.97 -21.85 3.70
C GLY A 230 15.86 -20.83 3.37
N GLY A 231 16.08 -20.00 2.33
CA GLY A 231 15.19 -18.90 1.93
C GLY A 231 15.84 -17.54 2.19
N GLY A 232 16.62 -17.06 1.22
CA GLY A 232 17.45 -15.88 1.38
C GLY A 232 18.13 -15.42 0.08
N GLY A 233 17.41 -14.85 -0.90
CA GLY A 233 18.00 -14.16 -2.06
C GLY A 233 19.12 -13.21 -1.65
N GLY A 234 20.21 -13.14 -2.44
CA GLY A 234 21.30 -12.15 -2.30
C GLY A 234 21.54 -11.35 -3.59
N GLY A 235 20.56 -11.40 -4.50
CA GLY A 235 20.67 -10.95 -5.89
C GLY A 235 20.33 -9.49 -6.15
N ASP A 236 20.56 -9.06 -7.39
CA ASP A 236 20.17 -7.71 -7.83
C ASP A 236 18.63 -7.64 -8.01
N LEU A 237 17.99 -6.59 -7.49
CA LEU A 237 16.53 -6.43 -7.63
C LEU A 237 16.18 -5.51 -8.80
N ASP A 238 15.25 -5.98 -9.62
CA ASP A 238 14.57 -5.20 -10.64
C ASP A 238 13.29 -4.58 -10.09
N ILE A 239 12.96 -3.39 -10.58
CA ILE A 239 11.64 -2.78 -10.38
C ILE A 239 10.81 -3.07 -11.63
N VAL A 240 9.77 -3.88 -11.47
CA VAL A 240 8.84 -4.24 -12.56
C VAL A 240 7.54 -3.47 -12.37
N SER A 241 7.09 -2.78 -13.42
CA SER A 241 5.81 -2.07 -13.43
C SER A 241 4.84 -2.66 -14.44
N ILE A 242 3.54 -2.65 -14.12
CA ILE A 242 2.46 -2.80 -15.11
C ILE A 242 1.67 -1.51 -15.21
N ASP A 243 1.45 -1.05 -16.45
CA ASP A 243 0.58 0.08 -16.74
C ASP A 243 -0.88 -0.38 -16.77
N LEU A 244 -1.75 0.26 -15.98
CA LEU A 244 -3.14 -0.16 -15.87
C LEU A 244 -3.99 0.22 -17.07
N ALA A 245 -3.59 1.25 -17.84
CA ALA A 245 -4.29 1.66 -19.05
C ALA A 245 -3.83 0.81 -20.24
N GLU A 246 -2.51 0.63 -20.38
CA GLU A 246 -1.92 -0.13 -21.50
C GLU A 246 -1.87 -1.64 -21.26
N GLU A 247 -2.03 -2.08 -20.02
CA GLU A 247 -1.94 -3.49 -19.57
C GLU A 247 -0.61 -4.15 -19.95
N LYS A 248 0.49 -3.37 -19.94
CA LYS A 248 1.82 -3.80 -20.38
C LYS A 248 2.87 -3.66 -19.29
N TYR A 249 3.79 -4.62 -19.25
CA TYR A 249 4.93 -4.61 -18.34
C TYR A 249 6.10 -3.75 -18.85
N LYS A 250 6.83 -3.15 -17.91
CA LYS A 250 8.10 -2.45 -18.15
C LYS A 250 9.06 -2.65 -16.97
N ILE A 251 10.35 -2.56 -17.24
CA ILE A 251 11.37 -2.38 -16.19
C ILE A 251 11.52 -0.88 -15.95
N VAL A 252 11.46 -0.51 -14.67
CA VAL A 252 11.66 0.86 -14.22
C VAL A 252 13.11 1.02 -13.78
N PRO A 253 13.80 2.11 -14.17
CA PRO A 253 15.18 2.31 -13.76
C PRO A 253 15.28 2.46 -12.24
N LYS A 254 16.30 1.83 -11.66
CA LYS A 254 16.73 2.00 -10.26
C LYS A 254 17.85 3.06 -10.14
N PRO A 255 18.16 3.56 -8.92
CA PRO A 255 19.27 4.49 -8.73
C PRO A 255 20.63 3.82 -9.04
N GLU A 256 21.59 4.54 -9.63
CA GLU A 256 22.87 3.98 -10.10
C GLU A 256 23.72 3.34 -8.99
N ASN A 257 23.71 3.92 -7.79
CA ASN A 257 24.51 3.45 -6.66
C ASN A 257 23.70 2.63 -5.65
N PHE A 258 22.55 2.10 -6.06
CA PHE A 258 21.70 1.31 -5.19
C PHE A 258 22.07 -0.18 -5.29
N SER A 259 22.76 -0.68 -4.25
CA SER A 259 23.02 -2.12 -4.09
C SER A 259 21.86 -2.76 -3.34
N THR A 260 21.26 -3.80 -3.93
CA THR A 260 20.17 -4.58 -3.34
C THR A 260 20.69 -5.85 -2.67
N SER A 261 21.96 -5.86 -2.24
CA SER A 261 22.69 -7.06 -1.79
C SER A 261 22.01 -7.86 -0.68
N ILE A 262 20.95 -7.33 -0.06
CA ILE A 262 20.04 -8.06 0.82
C ILE A 262 18.57 -7.77 0.43
N PRO A 263 17.95 -8.57 -0.46
CA PRO A 263 16.64 -8.28 -1.05
C PRO A 263 15.48 -8.23 -0.04
N TYR A 264 15.51 -8.97 1.08
CA TYR A 264 14.46 -8.86 2.13
C TYR A 264 14.54 -7.59 2.98
N GLN A 265 15.50 -6.72 2.67
CA GLN A 265 15.68 -5.44 3.32
C GLN A 265 15.44 -4.29 2.35
N THR A 266 14.96 -4.57 1.15
CA THR A 266 14.55 -3.53 0.21
C THR A 266 13.05 -3.61 0.01
N MET A 267 12.38 -2.46 0.06
CA MET A 267 10.95 -2.36 -0.20
C MET A 267 10.62 -1.14 -1.04
N LEU A 268 9.57 -1.28 -1.86
CA LEU A 268 8.98 -0.14 -2.56
C LEU A 268 7.96 0.55 -1.66
N GLY A 269 7.77 1.84 -1.89
CA GLY A 269 6.71 2.62 -1.29
C GLY A 269 6.09 3.60 -2.28
N ASP A 270 4.93 4.13 -1.89
CA ASP A 270 4.39 5.38 -2.42
C ASP A 270 4.62 6.43 -1.33
N LEU A 271 5.50 7.39 -1.61
CA LEU A 271 5.86 8.42 -0.66
C LEU A 271 5.53 9.81 -1.21
N GLY A 272 4.34 10.29 -0.87
CA GLY A 272 3.85 11.59 -1.35
C GLY A 272 3.58 11.60 -2.86
N GLY A 273 3.11 10.49 -3.42
CA GLY A 273 2.86 10.33 -4.86
C GLY A 273 4.11 10.01 -5.67
N TYR A 274 5.27 9.86 -5.03
CA TYR A 274 6.51 9.44 -5.67
C TYR A 274 6.78 7.97 -5.40
N LEU A 275 7.27 7.26 -6.41
CA LEU A 275 7.78 5.91 -6.23
C LEU A 275 9.03 6.00 -5.36
N SER A 276 9.01 5.29 -4.23
CA SER A 276 10.11 5.27 -3.28
C SER A 276 10.74 3.90 -3.16
N LEU A 277 12.02 3.89 -2.81
CA LEU A 277 12.80 2.70 -2.54
C LEU A 277 13.48 2.86 -1.19
N VAL A 278 13.22 1.91 -0.30
CA VAL A 278 13.73 1.92 1.07
C VAL A 278 14.64 0.71 1.22
N SER A 279 15.90 0.95 1.57
CA SER A 279 16.86 -0.11 1.86
C SER A 279 17.25 -0.04 3.33
N TYR A 280 17.19 -1.18 4.00
CA TYR A 280 17.79 -1.39 5.31
C TYR A 280 19.07 -2.20 5.12
N ALA A 281 20.08 -1.94 5.95
CA ALA A 281 21.22 -2.84 6.09
C ALA A 281 21.54 -2.96 7.59
N PRO A 282 21.60 -4.18 8.17
CA PRO A 282 21.93 -4.39 9.57
C PRO A 282 23.24 -3.68 9.91
N MET A 283 23.25 -2.93 11.01
CA MET A 283 24.38 -2.12 11.47
C MET A 283 24.79 -0.95 10.53
N LEU A 284 23.96 -0.61 9.55
CA LEU A 284 24.18 0.51 8.62
C LEU A 284 22.92 1.39 8.52
N ASP A 285 23.08 2.55 7.88
CA ASP A 285 22.02 3.53 7.70
C ASP A 285 20.87 2.97 6.83
N THR A 286 19.62 3.35 7.16
CA THR A 286 18.48 3.11 6.26
C THR A 286 18.44 4.21 5.20
N TYR A 287 18.38 3.87 3.92
CA TYR A 287 18.32 4.84 2.84
C TYR A 287 16.91 4.91 2.24
N VAL A 288 16.37 6.13 2.11
CA VAL A 288 15.11 6.37 1.40
C VAL A 288 15.36 7.19 0.16
N TRP A 289 15.05 6.60 -0.98
CA TRP A 289 15.13 7.20 -2.30
C TRP A 289 13.72 7.47 -2.83
N VAL A 290 13.55 8.58 -3.56
CA VAL A 290 12.32 8.87 -4.30
C VAL A 290 12.64 9.26 -5.73
N MET A 291 11.83 8.76 -6.66
CA MET A 291 11.91 9.10 -8.08
C MET A 291 11.08 10.36 -8.34
N LYS A 292 11.74 11.53 -8.43
CA LYS A 292 11.04 12.82 -8.58
C LYS A 292 10.38 13.00 -9.95
N LYS A 293 10.93 12.38 -11.00
CA LYS A 293 10.35 12.36 -12.34
C LYS A 293 10.19 10.91 -12.75
N TYR A 294 8.94 10.47 -12.85
CA TYR A 294 8.64 9.07 -13.15
C TYR A 294 9.37 8.58 -14.40
N GLY A 295 10.01 7.41 -14.32
CA GLY A 295 10.76 6.77 -15.40
C GLY A 295 12.14 7.36 -15.70
N VAL A 296 12.56 8.44 -15.03
CA VAL A 296 13.87 9.08 -15.26
C VAL A 296 14.86 8.65 -14.18
N ARG A 297 15.91 7.92 -14.57
CA ARG A 297 16.92 7.36 -13.64
C ARG A 297 17.59 8.44 -12.79
N GLU A 298 17.98 9.54 -13.42
CA GLU A 298 18.72 10.65 -12.79
C GLU A 298 17.84 11.44 -11.81
N SER A 299 16.53 11.19 -11.81
CA SER A 299 15.59 11.84 -10.89
C SER A 299 15.46 11.14 -9.54
N TRP A 300 16.08 9.97 -9.38
CA TRP A 300 16.20 9.32 -8.09
C TRP A 300 17.03 10.20 -7.16
N THR A 301 16.39 10.65 -6.08
CA THR A 301 17.03 11.49 -5.07
C THR A 301 16.95 10.80 -3.72
N LYS A 302 18.09 10.70 -3.05
CA LYS A 302 18.14 10.27 -1.66
C LYS A 302 17.63 11.41 -0.80
N ILE A 303 16.44 11.24 -0.23
CA ILE A 303 15.80 12.27 0.60
C ILE A 303 16.03 12.03 2.08
N TRP A 304 16.44 10.82 2.45
CA TRP A 304 16.60 10.47 3.85
C TRP A 304 17.65 9.38 4.06
N THR A 305 18.32 9.44 5.19
CA THR A 305 19.33 8.47 5.64
C THR A 305 19.16 8.33 7.15
N LEU A 306 18.60 7.22 7.63
CA LEU A 306 18.42 6.99 9.06
C LEU A 306 19.71 6.41 9.63
N SER A 307 20.56 7.25 10.22
CA SER A 307 21.89 6.87 10.70
C SER A 307 22.03 6.76 12.23
N ASP A 308 21.05 7.20 13.03
CA ASP A 308 21.31 7.49 14.46
C ASP A 308 20.23 7.02 15.46
N PHE A 309 19.26 6.20 15.06
CA PHE A 309 18.32 5.59 16.00
C PHE A 309 18.80 4.20 16.41
N ALA A 310 19.81 4.13 17.28
CA ALA A 310 20.29 2.88 17.83
C ALA A 310 20.33 2.94 19.37
N ASP A 311 19.26 2.44 20.01
CA ASP A 311 19.51 1.43 21.03
C ASP A 311 19.59 0.08 20.28
N PRO A 312 20.77 -0.57 20.27
CA PRO A 312 20.95 -1.90 19.68
C PRO A 312 20.00 -2.97 20.25
N LYS A 313 19.34 -2.72 21.39
CA LYS A 313 18.36 -3.64 21.99
C LYS A 313 16.95 -3.50 21.43
N THR A 314 16.64 -2.41 20.71
CA THR A 314 15.33 -2.16 20.09
C THR A 314 15.38 -2.30 18.57
N TYR A 315 16.30 -3.13 18.02
CA TYR A 315 16.32 -3.52 16.60
C TYR A 315 14.98 -4.19 16.22
N VAL A 316 13.98 -3.37 15.93
CA VAL A 316 12.77 -3.81 15.25
C VAL A 316 13.07 -3.65 13.77
N ARG A 317 13.15 -4.77 13.05
CA ARG A 317 13.03 -4.75 11.58
C ARG A 317 11.83 -3.85 11.21
N GLY A 318 12.02 -2.85 10.35
CA GLY A 318 10.87 -2.17 9.72
C GLY A 318 10.61 -0.73 10.14
N ALA A 319 11.63 0.13 10.03
CA ALA A 319 11.43 1.58 9.97
C ALA A 319 10.79 1.97 8.62
N MET A 320 9.48 1.78 8.48
CA MET A 320 8.81 1.99 7.19
C MET A 320 8.39 3.46 7.03
N PRO A 321 8.94 4.21 6.05
CA PRO A 321 8.44 5.54 5.75
C PRO A 321 7.04 5.41 5.15
N LEU A 322 6.08 6.06 5.79
CA LEU A 322 4.68 6.01 5.41
C LEU A 322 4.27 7.23 4.60
N PHE A 323 4.88 8.38 4.86
CA PHE A 323 4.46 9.62 4.23
C PHE A 323 5.57 10.67 4.20
N LEU A 324 5.61 11.47 3.13
CA LEU A 324 6.47 12.65 3.00
C LEU A 324 5.60 13.89 2.90
N LYS A 325 5.72 14.78 3.90
CA LYS A 325 5.10 16.10 3.89
C LYS A 325 5.80 17.02 2.88
N SER A 326 5.09 18.06 2.44
CA SER A 326 5.65 19.07 1.52
C SER A 326 6.82 19.85 2.11
N ASN A 327 6.87 20.02 3.42
CA ASN A 327 7.97 20.67 4.14
C ASN A 327 9.22 19.75 4.27
N GLY A 328 9.14 18.51 3.78
CA GLY A 328 10.23 17.54 3.81
C GLY A 328 10.24 16.63 5.05
N ASP A 329 9.29 16.78 5.97
CA ASP A 329 9.16 15.85 7.10
C ASP A 329 8.64 14.49 6.63
N ILE A 330 9.13 13.43 7.26
CA ILE A 330 8.75 12.05 6.94
C ILE A 330 8.08 11.43 8.16
N LEU A 331 6.94 10.80 7.94
CA LEU A 331 6.27 9.98 8.93
C LEU A 331 6.74 8.53 8.78
N VAL A 332 7.14 7.91 9.87
CA VAL A 332 7.87 6.64 9.87
C VAL A 332 7.30 5.75 10.96
N THR A 333 7.06 4.49 10.67
CA THR A 333 6.73 3.52 11.72
C THR A 333 7.95 2.78 12.18
N PHE A 334 8.13 2.67 13.50
CA PHE A 334 9.12 1.83 14.16
C PHE A 334 8.39 0.81 15.03
N GLY A 335 8.15 -0.39 14.48
CA GLY A 335 7.33 -1.40 15.16
C GLY A 335 5.93 -0.86 15.48
N PRO A 336 5.51 -0.76 16.76
CA PRO A 336 4.22 -0.20 17.14
C PRO A 336 4.18 1.34 17.15
N CYS A 337 5.33 2.02 17.09
CA CYS A 337 5.40 3.48 17.18
C CYS A 337 5.29 4.14 15.81
N VAL A 338 4.74 5.37 15.79
CA VAL A 338 4.75 6.25 14.62
C VAL A 338 5.45 7.55 15.02
N ASP A 339 6.53 7.86 14.32
CA ASP A 339 7.37 9.02 14.58
C ASP A 339 7.37 9.97 13.38
N LEU A 340 7.30 11.27 13.65
CA LEU A 340 7.52 12.31 12.65
C LEU A 340 8.98 12.76 12.73
N CYS A 341 9.74 12.48 11.68
CA CYS A 341 11.14 12.84 11.54
C CYS A 341 11.27 14.02 10.60
N ASN A 342 12.04 15.05 10.99
CA ASN A 342 12.39 16.11 10.05
C ASN A 342 13.52 15.64 9.11
N GLY A 343 13.72 16.34 7.99
CA GLY A 343 14.75 16.04 6.98
C GLY A 343 16.21 16.09 7.47
N LYS A 344 16.46 16.26 8.79
CA LYS A 344 17.78 16.20 9.44
C LYS A 344 17.88 15.06 10.46
N ASN A 345 17.03 14.03 10.36
CA ASN A 345 17.00 12.87 11.27
C ASN A 345 16.65 13.21 12.72
N LYS A 346 16.16 14.42 13.01
CA LYS A 346 15.72 14.75 14.37
C LYS A 346 14.24 14.43 14.50
N LEU A 347 13.92 13.67 15.54
CA LEU A 347 12.57 13.44 16.01
C LEU A 347 11.89 14.79 16.25
N HIS A 348 10.86 15.10 15.47
CA HIS A 348 10.11 16.35 15.60
C HIS A 348 8.98 16.19 16.62
N GLU A 349 8.29 15.06 16.57
CA GLU A 349 7.22 14.66 17.49
C GLU A 349 7.15 13.12 17.46
N SER A 350 7.33 12.46 18.60
CA SER A 350 7.02 11.04 18.72
C SER A 350 5.64 10.91 19.31
N ARG A 351 4.77 10.15 18.65
CA ARG A 351 3.61 9.58 19.31
C ARG A 351 3.95 8.13 19.57
N ALA A 352 4.44 7.87 20.78
CA ALA A 352 4.24 6.58 21.39
C ALA A 352 2.73 6.41 21.51
N ALA A 353 2.11 5.83 20.49
CA ALA A 353 0.90 5.10 20.74
C ALA A 353 1.37 3.93 21.63
N ALA A 354 1.34 4.11 22.95
CA ALA A 354 1.18 2.98 23.84
C ALA A 354 -0.21 2.44 23.52
N ILE A 355 -0.29 1.63 22.46
CA ILE A 355 -1.55 1.09 21.93
C ILE A 355 -2.23 0.23 23.01
N ASP A 356 -1.47 -0.22 24.03
CA ASP A 356 -1.96 -0.95 25.21
C ASP A 356 -2.83 -0.09 26.15
N ASP A 357 -2.60 1.21 26.28
CA ASP A 357 -3.42 2.07 27.15
C ASP A 357 -4.80 2.37 26.54
N LEU A 358 -4.98 2.14 25.22
CA LEU A 358 -6.29 2.20 24.55
C LEU A 358 -7.16 0.96 24.77
N PHE A 359 -6.57 -0.16 25.22
CA PHE A 359 -7.32 -1.40 25.50
C PHE A 359 -7.87 -1.47 26.93
N ARG A 360 -7.53 -0.53 27.81
CA ARG A 360 -8.01 -0.49 29.22
C ARG A 360 -9.17 0.47 29.46
N ALA A 361 -9.67 1.16 28.44
CA ALA A 361 -10.81 2.08 28.55
C ALA A 361 -12.05 1.59 27.77
N VAL A 362 -12.36 0.30 27.89
CA VAL A 362 -13.70 -0.27 27.61
C VAL A 362 -14.22 -0.95 28.86
#